data_AF-A0A6A3ACA2-F1
#
_entry.id   AF-A0A6A3ACA2-F1
#
_cell.length_a   1.000
_cell.length_b   1.000
_cell.length_c   1.000
_cell.angle_alpha   90.00
_cell.angle_beta   90.00
_cell.angle_gamma   90.00
#
_symmetry.space_group_name_H-M   'P 1'
#
loop_
_entity.id
_entity.type
_entity.pdbx_description
1 polymer ?
#
loop_
_entity_poly.entity_id
_entity_poly.type
_entity_poly.pdbx_seq_one_letter_code
_entity_poly.pdbx_strand_id
1 'polypeptide(L)'
;MGSRPSSAPRPRATASDPVFDGQNKGGPEVARRTSVGSSSSMKKASSTANIVDDLSSIFGAAASPSGEFQEVEGETEERRRARLERHQRTQERAAKALAEKNQRDLQVQKEQAERHRIAETLDAEIKRWAAGKEGNLRALLSTLQYVLWPECGWQPVSLTDLITAAAVKKAYRKATLCIHPDKVQQKGANLQQKYVSEKVFDLLKEAWNKFNSEELF
;
A
#
# COMPACT_ATOMS: atom_id res chain seq x y z
N MET A 1 -5.74 57.65 -38.76
CA MET A 1 -7.15 57.33 -38.55
C MET A 1 -7.38 55.87 -38.91
N GLY A 2 -8.19 55.17 -38.11
CA GLY A 2 -8.62 53.79 -38.36
C GLY A 2 -7.99 52.81 -37.36
N SER A 3 -8.68 51.81 -36.82
CA SER A 3 -10.11 51.47 -36.79
C SER A 3 -10.30 50.57 -35.58
N ARG A 4 -11.40 50.74 -34.83
CA ARG A 4 -11.87 49.78 -33.81
C ARG A 4 -12.49 48.56 -34.50
N PRO A 5 -12.48 47.39 -33.83
CA PRO A 5 -13.75 46.73 -33.48
C PRO A 5 -13.68 46.14 -32.04
N SER A 6 -14.64 46.36 -31.14
CA SER A 6 -16.04 45.87 -31.02
C SER A 6 -16.18 44.45 -30.41
N SER A 7 -16.67 44.46 -29.16
CA SER A 7 -17.72 43.61 -28.53
C SER A 7 -17.54 42.09 -28.32
N ALA A 8 -17.32 41.73 -27.05
CA ALA A 8 -18.12 40.86 -26.13
C ALA A 8 -18.61 39.43 -26.52
N PRO A 9 -18.86 38.53 -25.52
CA PRO A 9 -18.65 37.08 -25.62
C PRO A 9 -19.93 36.19 -25.50
N ARG A 10 -19.84 34.89 -25.91
CA ARG A 10 -20.58 33.67 -25.44
C ARG A 10 -20.47 32.53 -26.50
N PRO A 11 -20.87 31.27 -26.24
CA PRO A 11 -20.75 30.42 -25.05
C PRO A 11 -20.14 29.01 -25.35
N ARG A 12 -20.00 28.24 -24.27
CA ARG A 12 -19.54 26.85 -24.11
C ARG A 12 -20.25 25.81 -25.00
N ALA A 13 -19.48 24.90 -25.60
CA ALA A 13 -19.95 23.63 -26.15
C ALA A 13 -19.10 22.48 -25.60
N THR A 14 -19.76 21.52 -24.96
CA THR A 14 -19.25 20.24 -24.48
C THR A 14 -19.16 19.25 -25.63
N ALA A 15 -17.99 18.67 -25.88
CA ALA A 15 -17.80 17.58 -26.84
C ALA A 15 -17.65 16.24 -26.11
N SER A 16 -18.35 15.26 -26.63
CA SER A 16 -18.62 13.91 -26.12
C SER A 16 -17.61 12.85 -26.59
N ASP A 17 -17.42 11.84 -25.75
CA ASP A 17 -16.72 10.56 -26.00
C ASP A 17 -17.35 9.71 -27.14
N PRO A 18 -16.57 8.86 -27.82
CA PRO A 18 -17.09 7.81 -28.70
C PRO A 18 -17.13 6.44 -27.99
N VAL A 19 -18.29 5.77 -28.05
CA VAL A 19 -18.45 4.34 -27.73
C VAL A 19 -18.78 3.60 -29.02
N PHE A 20 -18.03 2.52 -29.26
CA PHE A 20 -18.16 1.60 -30.39
C PHE A 20 -19.13 0.45 -30.09
N ASP A 21 -19.64 -0.06 -31.21
CA ASP A 21 -20.74 -0.97 -31.51
C ASP A 21 -20.80 -2.32 -30.76
N GLY A 22 -22.01 -2.88 -30.65
CA GLY A 22 -22.27 -4.21 -30.08
C GLY A 22 -23.73 -4.64 -30.19
N GLN A 23 -24.09 -5.14 -31.37
CA GLN A 23 -25.41 -5.52 -31.86
C GLN A 23 -26.21 -6.57 -31.05
N ASN A 24 -27.39 -6.14 -30.59
CA ASN A 24 -28.73 -6.75 -30.54
C ASN A 24 -28.94 -8.26 -30.86
N LYS A 25 -29.65 -9.00 -29.98
CA LYS A 25 -30.92 -9.72 -30.29
C LYS A 25 -31.51 -10.55 -29.12
N GLY A 26 -32.78 -10.29 -28.81
CA GLY A 26 -33.82 -11.32 -28.57
C GLY A 26 -34.13 -11.75 -27.12
N GLY A 27 -35.26 -11.28 -26.57
CA GLY A 27 -36.05 -12.00 -25.54
C GLY A 27 -37.23 -12.77 -26.19
N PRO A 28 -38.29 -13.22 -25.46
CA PRO A 28 -38.54 -13.18 -24.00
C PRO A 28 -39.13 -14.51 -23.40
N GLU A 29 -39.46 -14.44 -22.09
CA GLU A 29 -40.62 -15.08 -21.42
C GLU A 29 -40.48 -16.35 -20.52
N VAL A 30 -40.67 -16.11 -19.20
CA VAL A 30 -41.41 -16.82 -18.12
C VAL A 30 -41.55 -18.35 -18.09
N ALA A 31 -41.08 -18.99 -17.00
CA ALA A 31 -41.85 -19.98 -16.22
C ALA A 31 -41.20 -20.34 -14.87
N ARG A 32 -42.09 -20.59 -13.91
CA ARG A 32 -41.92 -20.83 -12.47
C ARG A 32 -41.74 -22.34 -12.19
N ARG A 33 -40.99 -22.72 -11.15
CA ARG A 33 -41.31 -23.74 -10.09
C ARG A 33 -40.15 -24.67 -9.65
N THR A 34 -40.07 -24.79 -8.31
CA THR A 34 -39.80 -25.98 -7.47
C THR A 34 -38.41 -26.63 -7.40
N SER A 35 -37.80 -26.52 -6.20
CA SER A 35 -37.08 -27.59 -5.47
C SER A 35 -37.84 -28.92 -5.58
N VAL A 36 -37.25 -30.11 -5.75
CA VAL A 36 -36.34 -30.86 -4.85
C VAL A 36 -35.75 -32.01 -5.70
N GLY A 37 -34.50 -32.46 -5.46
CA GLY A 37 -34.00 -33.70 -6.08
C GLY A 37 -32.49 -33.94 -6.00
N SER A 38 -32.13 -34.82 -5.08
CA SER A 38 -30.88 -35.52 -4.75
C SER A 38 -29.77 -35.78 -5.81
N SER A 39 -28.53 -35.83 -5.27
CA SER A 39 -27.42 -36.76 -5.59
C SER A 39 -26.55 -36.54 -6.84
N SER A 40 -25.27 -36.15 -6.64
CA SER A 40 -24.12 -37.07 -6.75
C SER A 40 -22.75 -36.35 -6.69
N SER A 41 -21.92 -36.83 -5.77
CA SER A 41 -20.49 -37.12 -5.91
C SER A 41 -19.65 -36.34 -6.93
N MET A 42 -18.90 -35.32 -6.49
CA MET A 42 -17.56 -35.08 -7.05
C MET A 42 -16.58 -34.71 -5.95
N LYS A 43 -15.71 -35.67 -5.65
CA LYS A 43 -14.61 -35.54 -4.69
C LYS A 43 -13.57 -34.61 -5.29
N LYS A 44 -13.35 -33.48 -4.61
CA LYS A 44 -12.29 -32.51 -4.86
C LYS A 44 -10.93 -33.18 -4.59
N ALA A 45 -10.27 -33.68 -5.63
CA ALA A 45 -8.87 -34.08 -5.53
C ALA A 45 -7.98 -32.85 -5.72
N SER A 46 -7.34 -32.47 -4.62
CA SER A 46 -6.22 -31.55 -4.57
C SER A 46 -5.00 -32.26 -5.16
N SER A 47 -4.51 -31.81 -6.32
CA SER A 47 -3.34 -32.40 -6.97
C SER A 47 -2.29 -31.34 -7.28
N THR A 48 -1.73 -30.73 -6.25
CA THR A 48 -0.45 -29.98 -6.33
C THR A 48 0.76 -30.87 -6.03
N ALA A 49 0.54 -32.14 -5.66
CA ALA A 49 1.60 -33.10 -5.33
C ALA A 49 2.28 -33.76 -6.54
N ASN A 50 1.68 -33.69 -7.75
CA ASN A 50 2.15 -34.46 -8.91
C ASN A 50 3.08 -33.68 -9.86
N ILE A 51 3.34 -32.39 -9.62
CA ILE A 51 4.18 -31.56 -10.51
C ILE A 51 5.68 -31.82 -10.26
N VAL A 52 6.06 -32.19 -9.04
CA VAL A 52 7.46 -32.41 -8.65
C VAL A 52 8.03 -33.73 -9.16
N ASP A 53 7.19 -34.76 -9.28
CA ASP A 53 7.58 -36.13 -9.68
C ASP A 53 7.79 -36.26 -11.20
N ASP A 54 7.04 -35.46 -11.98
CA ASP A 54 7.09 -35.49 -13.44
C ASP A 54 8.36 -34.79 -13.99
N LEU A 55 8.91 -33.82 -13.25
CA LEU A 55 10.16 -33.15 -13.60
C LEU A 55 11.40 -34.01 -13.35
N SER A 56 11.35 -34.95 -12.40
CA SER A 56 12.44 -35.91 -12.16
C SER A 56 12.55 -36.99 -13.23
N SER A 57 11.47 -37.29 -13.95
CA SER A 57 11.44 -38.37 -14.94
C SER A 57 12.01 -37.95 -16.30
N ILE A 58 12.00 -36.64 -16.62
CA ILE A 58 12.59 -36.08 -17.84
C ILE A 58 14.11 -35.90 -17.72
N PHE A 59 14.63 -35.68 -16.51
CA PHE A 59 16.06 -35.58 -16.24
C PHE A 59 16.57 -36.93 -15.72
N GLY A 60 16.84 -37.86 -16.66
CA GLY A 60 17.23 -39.23 -16.37
C GLY A 60 18.20 -39.40 -15.18
N ALA A 61 17.88 -40.38 -14.34
CA ALA A 61 18.58 -40.76 -13.13
C ALA A 61 20.10 -40.99 -13.35
N ALA A 62 20.90 -39.94 -13.18
CA ALA A 62 22.32 -39.94 -12.84
C ALA A 62 22.81 -38.52 -12.48
N ALA A 63 22.08 -37.82 -11.61
CA ALA A 63 22.61 -36.65 -10.92
C ALA A 63 22.43 -36.90 -9.42
N SER A 64 23.53 -37.16 -8.73
CA SER A 64 23.57 -37.12 -7.28
C SER A 64 22.90 -35.83 -6.78
N PRO A 65 22.19 -35.87 -5.63
CA PRO A 65 21.55 -34.68 -5.07
C PRO A 65 22.57 -33.67 -4.52
N SER A 66 23.85 -34.03 -4.45
CA SER A 66 24.93 -33.07 -4.27
C SER A 66 25.15 -32.37 -5.61
N GLY A 67 25.15 -31.03 -5.63
CA GLY A 67 25.52 -30.25 -6.80
C GLY A 67 27.01 -30.37 -7.14
N GLU A 68 27.55 -31.59 -7.16
CA GLU A 68 28.96 -31.94 -7.21
C GLU A 68 29.22 -32.70 -8.52
N PHE A 69 30.29 -32.33 -9.21
CA PHE A 69 30.60 -32.85 -10.55
C PHE A 69 30.95 -34.34 -10.49
N GLN A 70 30.17 -35.18 -11.16
CA GLN A 70 30.36 -36.64 -11.15
C GLN A 70 31.39 -37.10 -12.20
N GLU A 71 32.52 -37.61 -11.72
CA GLU A 71 33.57 -38.22 -12.54
C GLU A 71 33.12 -39.57 -13.13
N VAL A 72 33.41 -39.80 -14.41
CA VAL A 72 33.09 -41.05 -15.12
C VAL A 72 34.39 -41.69 -15.60
N GLU A 73 34.62 -42.94 -15.18
CA GLU A 73 35.81 -43.72 -15.50
C GLU A 73 35.74 -44.25 -16.95
N GLY A 74 36.80 -44.07 -17.74
CA GLY A 74 36.85 -44.41 -19.17
C GLY A 74 36.45 -43.31 -20.16
N GLU A 75 36.20 -42.09 -19.70
CA GLU A 75 35.82 -40.94 -20.55
C GLU A 75 37.04 -40.20 -21.16
N THR A 76 37.00 -39.80 -22.44
CA THR A 76 38.04 -38.96 -23.08
C THR A 76 38.11 -37.57 -22.42
N GLU A 77 39.32 -37.02 -22.30
CA GLU A 77 39.54 -35.74 -21.59
C GLU A 77 38.67 -34.59 -22.14
N GLU A 78 38.47 -34.51 -23.45
CA GLU A 78 37.65 -33.48 -24.09
C GLU A 78 36.19 -33.53 -23.62
N ARG A 79 35.64 -34.74 -23.46
CA ARG A 79 34.25 -34.95 -23.02
C ARG A 79 34.09 -34.64 -21.54
N ARG A 80 35.09 -35.00 -20.71
CA ARG A 80 35.15 -34.62 -19.29
C ARG A 80 35.17 -33.10 -19.11
N ARG A 81 36.00 -32.40 -19.89
CA ARG A 81 36.10 -30.91 -19.87
C ARG A 81 34.78 -30.25 -20.27
N ALA A 82 34.14 -30.71 -21.35
CA ALA A 82 32.85 -30.16 -21.80
C ALA A 82 31.70 -30.36 -20.78
N ARG A 83 31.67 -31.51 -20.08
CA ARG A 83 30.70 -31.76 -19.00
C ARG A 83 30.94 -30.84 -17.80
N LEU A 84 32.20 -30.67 -17.42
CA LEU A 84 32.59 -29.82 -16.30
C LEU A 84 32.23 -28.35 -16.57
N GLU A 85 32.50 -27.86 -17.78
CA GLU A 85 32.14 -26.50 -18.21
C GLU A 85 30.62 -26.26 -18.15
N ARG A 86 29.80 -27.21 -18.63
CA ARG A 86 28.33 -27.12 -18.54
C ARG A 86 27.85 -27.10 -17.08
N HIS A 87 28.46 -27.92 -16.24
CA HIS A 87 28.14 -27.96 -14.81
C HIS A 87 28.49 -26.64 -14.13
N GLN A 88 29.71 -26.14 -14.35
CA GLN A 88 30.17 -24.84 -13.83
C GLN A 88 29.26 -23.69 -14.30
N ARG A 89 28.90 -23.64 -15.58
CA ARG A 89 27.98 -22.62 -16.11
C ARG A 89 26.60 -22.67 -15.43
N THR A 90 26.14 -23.86 -15.06
CA THR A 90 24.84 -24.04 -14.40
C THR A 90 24.92 -23.61 -12.94
N GLN A 91 25.98 -24.00 -12.23
CA GLN A 91 26.25 -23.55 -10.87
C GLN A 91 26.45 -22.03 -10.79
N GLU A 92 27.21 -21.44 -11.72
CA GLU A 92 27.45 -20.01 -11.78
C GLU A 92 26.15 -19.23 -12.02
N ARG A 93 25.30 -19.71 -12.93
CA ARG A 93 23.98 -19.12 -13.17
C ARG A 93 23.09 -19.20 -11.93
N ALA A 94 23.07 -20.34 -11.26
CA ALA A 94 22.31 -20.53 -10.03
C ALA A 94 22.83 -19.62 -8.90
N ALA A 95 24.15 -19.56 -8.70
CA ALA A 95 24.80 -18.72 -7.71
C ALA A 95 24.56 -17.23 -7.98
N LYS A 96 24.66 -16.80 -9.24
CA LYS A 96 24.38 -15.42 -9.66
C LYS A 96 22.92 -15.04 -9.43
N ALA A 97 21.98 -15.90 -9.82
CA ALA A 97 20.55 -15.66 -9.59
C ALA A 97 20.22 -15.57 -8.09
N LEU A 98 20.84 -16.42 -7.27
CA LEU A 98 20.66 -16.39 -5.82
C LEU A 98 21.25 -15.12 -5.20
N ALA A 99 22.46 -14.71 -5.63
CA ALA A 99 23.10 -13.49 -5.18
C ALA A 99 22.28 -12.24 -5.53
N GLU A 100 21.75 -12.16 -6.75
CA GLU A 100 20.92 -11.03 -7.20
C GLU A 100 19.61 -10.95 -6.40
N LYS A 101 18.93 -12.09 -6.18
CA LYS A 101 17.74 -12.14 -5.33
C LYS A 101 18.05 -11.66 -3.91
N ASN A 102 19.09 -12.22 -3.30
CA ASN A 102 19.48 -11.84 -1.94
C ASN A 102 19.85 -10.35 -1.86
N GLN A 103 20.50 -9.81 -2.89
CA GLN A 103 20.83 -8.38 -2.96
C GLN A 103 19.58 -7.50 -3.02
N ARG A 104 18.57 -7.87 -3.82
CA ARG A 104 17.28 -7.17 -3.86
C ARG A 104 16.56 -7.22 -2.52
N ASP A 105 16.50 -8.41 -1.91
CA ASP A 105 15.84 -8.60 -0.62
C ASP A 105 16.54 -7.81 0.50
N LEU A 106 17.88 -7.76 0.51
CA LEU A 106 18.68 -6.94 1.42
C LEU A 106 18.43 -5.43 1.23
N GLN A 107 18.28 -4.95 -0.01
CA GLN A 107 17.99 -3.55 -0.27
C GLN A 107 16.61 -3.15 0.26
N VAL A 108 15.58 -3.96 -0.02
CA VAL A 108 14.22 -3.74 0.48
C VAL A 108 14.21 -3.74 2.01
N GLN A 109 14.90 -4.68 2.65
CA GLN A 109 15.00 -4.73 4.10
C GLN A 109 15.70 -3.51 4.69
N LYS A 110 16.78 -3.02 4.06
CA LYS A 110 17.49 -1.81 4.52
C LYS A 110 16.60 -0.57 4.43
N GLU A 111 15.92 -0.38 3.30
CA GLU A 111 14.98 0.74 3.13
C GLU A 111 13.84 0.66 4.14
N GLN A 112 13.27 -0.53 4.34
CA GLN A 112 12.21 -0.74 5.31
C GLN A 112 12.68 -0.49 6.74
N ALA A 113 13.88 -0.95 7.12
CA ALA A 113 14.47 -0.70 8.44
C ALA A 113 14.71 0.80 8.68
N GLU A 114 15.18 1.54 7.68
CA GLU A 114 15.34 3.00 7.78
C GLU A 114 13.99 3.69 7.98
N ARG A 115 12.97 3.32 7.20
CA ARG A 115 11.60 3.82 7.36
C ARG A 115 11.04 3.52 8.75
N HIS A 116 11.27 2.31 9.27
CA HIS A 116 10.84 1.92 10.62
C HIS A 116 11.55 2.73 11.71
N ARG A 117 12.88 2.88 11.62
CA ARG A 117 13.66 3.68 12.59
C ARG A 117 13.16 5.13 12.67
N ILE A 118 12.85 5.72 11.53
CA ILE A 118 12.29 7.08 11.47
C ILE A 118 10.90 7.11 12.11
N ALA A 119 10.04 6.13 11.78
CA ALA A 119 8.70 6.03 12.35
C ALA A 119 8.71 5.85 13.87
N GLU A 120 9.64 5.05 14.43
CA GLU A 120 9.79 4.86 15.87
C GLU A 120 10.17 6.16 16.59
N THR A 121 11.04 6.97 15.98
CA THR A 121 11.44 8.27 16.54
C THR A 121 10.22 9.21 16.60
N LEU A 122 9.47 9.29 15.50
CA LEU A 122 8.25 10.10 15.43
C LEU A 122 7.17 9.60 16.39
N ASP A 123 6.99 8.29 16.51
CA ASP A 123 6.03 7.69 17.44
C ASP A 123 6.39 8.03 18.90
N ALA A 124 7.67 7.98 19.26
CA ALA A 124 8.13 8.39 20.58
C ALA A 124 7.86 9.88 20.86
N GLU A 125 8.07 10.76 19.88
CA GLU A 125 7.77 12.19 19.98
C GLU A 125 6.27 12.45 20.11
N ILE A 126 5.44 11.79 19.30
CA ILE A 126 3.97 11.92 19.33
C ILE A 126 3.42 11.39 20.65
N LYS A 127 3.89 10.24 21.13
CA LYS A 127 3.50 9.69 22.43
C LYS A 127 3.91 10.60 23.57
N ARG A 128 5.14 11.12 23.57
CA ARG A 128 5.59 12.08 24.57
C ARG A 128 4.75 13.36 24.56
N TRP A 129 4.40 13.83 23.37
CA TRP A 129 3.49 14.96 23.23
C TRP A 129 2.11 14.61 23.80
N ALA A 130 1.49 13.51 23.39
CA ALA A 130 0.15 13.14 23.84
C ALA A 130 0.06 12.81 25.34
N ALA A 131 1.14 12.30 25.93
CA ALA A 131 1.20 11.87 27.32
C ALA A 131 0.61 12.92 28.29
N GLY A 132 -0.34 12.48 29.11
CA GLY A 132 -1.04 13.32 30.10
C GLY A 132 -2.13 14.25 29.54
N LYS A 133 -2.30 14.32 28.21
CA LYS A 133 -3.40 15.05 27.54
C LYS A 133 -4.19 14.19 26.55
N GLU A 134 -3.95 12.88 26.53
CA GLU A 134 -4.74 11.91 25.78
C GLU A 134 -6.22 12.00 26.17
N GLY A 135 -7.10 12.08 25.17
CA GLY A 135 -8.54 12.25 25.38
C GLY A 135 -8.98 13.68 25.71
N ASN A 136 -8.10 14.59 26.12
CA ASN A 136 -8.45 15.99 26.33
C ASN A 136 -8.30 16.79 25.03
N LEU A 137 -9.42 16.96 24.33
CA LEU A 137 -9.42 17.63 23.03
C LEU A 137 -8.91 19.07 23.09
N ARG A 138 -9.25 19.83 24.14
CA ARG A 138 -8.82 21.23 24.30
C ARG A 138 -7.29 21.31 24.42
N ALA A 139 -6.72 20.46 25.27
CA ALA A 139 -5.27 20.40 25.48
C ALA A 139 -4.53 19.99 24.21
N LEU A 140 -5.01 18.97 23.49
CA LEU A 140 -4.41 18.51 22.23
C LEU A 140 -4.44 19.60 21.15
N LEU A 141 -5.59 20.26 20.94
CA LEU A 141 -5.70 21.34 19.95
C LEU A 141 -4.80 22.53 20.29
N SER A 142 -4.66 22.89 21.57
CA SER A 142 -3.83 24.03 21.98
C SER A 142 -2.33 23.85 21.81
N THR A 143 -1.89 22.60 21.64
CA THR A 143 -0.47 22.21 21.58
C THR A 143 -0.11 21.48 20.29
N LEU A 144 -1.01 21.47 19.30
CA LEU A 144 -0.84 20.76 18.03
C LEU A 144 0.34 21.31 17.20
N GLN A 145 0.69 22.58 17.37
CA GLN A 145 1.82 23.24 16.72
C GLN A 145 3.19 22.63 17.04
N TYR A 146 3.32 21.88 18.15
CA TYR A 146 4.59 21.27 18.53
C TYR A 146 4.87 19.93 17.84
N VAL A 147 3.85 19.32 17.25
CA VAL A 147 3.97 18.01 16.57
C VAL A 147 3.76 18.13 15.05
N LEU A 148 3.13 19.21 14.59
CA LEU A 148 2.90 19.44 13.16
C LEU A 148 4.05 20.20 12.50
N TRP A 149 4.18 19.98 11.19
CA TRP A 149 5.14 20.67 10.34
C TRP A 149 4.58 22.03 9.85
N PRO A 150 5.44 23.03 9.58
CA PRO A 150 5.00 24.39 9.23
C PRO A 150 4.03 24.47 8.03
N GLU A 151 4.20 23.60 7.04
CA GLU A 151 3.46 23.62 5.77
C GLU A 151 2.05 23.00 5.87
N CYS A 152 1.67 22.44 7.03
CA CYS A 152 0.35 21.86 7.22
C CYS A 152 -0.78 22.91 7.24
N GLY A 153 -0.44 24.18 7.47
CA GLY A 153 -1.38 25.30 7.55
C GLY A 153 -2.13 25.40 8.88
N TRP A 154 -1.67 24.70 9.92
CA TRP A 154 -2.19 24.84 11.27
C TRP A 154 -1.84 26.23 11.84
N GLN A 155 -2.77 26.79 12.60
CA GLN A 155 -2.56 28.04 13.33
C GLN A 155 -2.65 27.74 14.82
N PRO A 156 -1.65 28.15 15.65
CA PRO A 156 -1.71 27.95 17.10
C PRO A 156 -2.99 28.55 17.68
N VAL A 157 -3.67 27.78 18.53
CA VAL A 157 -4.88 28.22 19.22
C VAL A 157 -4.63 28.16 20.72
N SER A 158 -4.94 29.23 21.44
CA SER A 158 -4.75 29.27 22.89
C SER A 158 -5.87 28.52 23.62
N LEU A 159 -5.63 28.07 24.87
CA LEU A 159 -6.70 27.49 25.70
C LEU A 159 -7.81 28.51 25.98
N THR A 160 -7.48 29.80 26.05
CA THR A 160 -8.46 30.89 26.19
C THR A 160 -9.41 30.99 24.99
N ASP A 161 -8.96 30.61 23.79
CA ASP A 161 -9.82 30.56 22.61
C ASP A 161 -10.68 29.28 22.54
N LEU A 162 -10.40 28.28 23.38
CA LEU A 162 -11.05 26.97 23.41
C LEU A 162 -12.00 26.78 24.60
N ILE A 163 -12.45 27.89 25.21
CA ILE A 163 -13.38 27.86 26.35
C ILE A 163 -14.75 27.31 25.93
N THR A 164 -15.31 27.82 24.82
CA THR A 164 -16.65 27.43 24.36
C THR A 164 -16.61 26.16 23.52
N ALA A 165 -17.63 25.31 23.67
CA ALA A 165 -17.78 24.10 22.86
C ALA A 165 -17.76 24.41 21.35
N ALA A 166 -18.42 25.48 20.93
CA ALA A 166 -18.44 25.92 19.53
C ALA A 166 -17.03 26.23 19.00
N ALA A 167 -16.18 26.87 19.80
CA ALA A 167 -14.80 27.16 19.41
C ALA A 167 -13.96 25.88 19.30
N VAL A 168 -14.12 24.93 20.23
CA VAL A 168 -13.49 23.61 20.17
C VAL A 168 -13.89 22.85 18.90
N LYS A 169 -15.19 22.80 18.59
CA LYS A 169 -15.71 22.17 17.37
C LYS A 169 -15.16 22.82 16.10
N LYS A 170 -15.01 24.15 16.08
CA LYS A 170 -14.42 24.90 14.96
C LYS A 170 -12.92 24.59 14.81
N ALA A 171 -12.17 24.58 15.91
CA ALA A 171 -10.74 24.27 15.90
C ALA A 171 -10.46 22.82 15.50
N TYR A 172 -11.24 21.85 16.01
CA TYR A 172 -11.14 20.45 15.61
C TYR A 172 -11.36 20.26 14.10
N ARG A 173 -12.41 20.87 13.54
CA ARG A 173 -12.67 20.83 12.09
C ARG A 173 -11.52 21.41 11.26
N LYS A 174 -10.89 22.48 11.74
CA LYS A 174 -9.69 23.03 11.08
C LYS A 174 -8.52 22.05 11.17
N ALA A 175 -8.30 21.46 12.34
CA ALA A 175 -7.20 20.53 12.57
C ALA A 175 -7.31 19.33 11.64
N THR A 176 -8.50 18.71 11.56
CA THR A 176 -8.73 17.55 10.70
C THR A 176 -8.50 17.86 9.24
N LEU A 177 -8.78 19.06 8.75
CA LEU A 177 -8.47 19.47 7.37
C LEU A 177 -6.97 19.62 7.11
N CYS A 178 -6.21 20.12 8.09
CA CYS A 178 -4.77 20.29 7.99
C CYS A 178 -4.02 18.95 7.98
N ILE A 179 -4.48 18.00 8.81
CA ILE A 179 -3.79 16.73 9.05
C ILE A 179 -4.46 15.53 8.39
N HIS A 180 -5.49 15.73 7.54
CA HIS A 180 -6.16 14.62 6.89
C HIS A 180 -5.18 13.85 5.98
N PRO A 181 -5.07 12.51 6.07
CA PRO A 181 -4.07 11.75 5.33
C PRO A 181 -4.20 11.94 3.80
N ASP A 182 -5.42 12.05 3.26
CA ASP A 182 -5.65 12.37 1.83
C ASP A 182 -5.14 13.77 1.43
N LYS A 183 -5.36 14.80 2.26
CA LYS A 183 -4.92 16.16 1.97
C LYS A 183 -3.41 16.30 2.09
N VAL A 184 -2.83 15.64 3.08
CA VAL A 184 -1.39 15.53 3.30
C VAL A 184 -0.75 14.82 2.10
N GLN A 185 -1.34 13.72 1.62
CA GLN A 185 -0.89 13.02 0.41
C GLN A 185 -0.97 13.88 -0.86
N GLN A 186 -2.05 14.64 -1.04
CA GLN A 186 -2.23 15.56 -2.19
C GLN A 186 -1.19 16.67 -2.22
N LYS A 187 -0.71 17.13 -1.06
CA LYS A 187 0.32 18.17 -0.94
C LYS A 187 1.75 17.66 -1.16
N GLY A 188 1.93 16.38 -1.52
CA GLY A 188 3.25 15.79 -1.73
C GLY A 188 4.00 15.52 -0.42
N ALA A 189 3.28 15.15 0.64
CA ALA A 189 3.88 14.95 1.95
C ALA A 189 4.89 13.80 2.01
N ASN A 190 5.91 13.99 2.85
CA ASN A 190 6.90 12.97 3.18
C ASN A 190 6.24 11.80 3.94
N LEU A 191 6.82 10.60 3.87
CA LEU A 191 6.46 9.45 4.71
C LEU A 191 6.34 9.82 6.19
N GLN A 192 7.25 10.65 6.70
CA GLN A 192 7.23 11.16 8.07
C GLN A 192 5.94 11.94 8.37
N GLN A 193 5.60 12.90 7.50
CA GLN A 193 4.42 13.74 7.64
C GLN A 193 3.14 12.90 7.54
N LYS A 194 3.11 11.91 6.64
CA LYS A 194 2.00 10.96 6.56
C LYS A 194 1.83 10.19 7.87
N TYR A 195 2.92 9.68 8.44
CA TYR A 195 2.88 8.95 9.70
C TYR A 195 2.39 9.83 10.86
N VAL A 196 2.97 11.03 11.01
CA VAL A 196 2.54 12.01 12.02
C VAL A 196 1.07 12.35 11.85
N SER A 197 0.63 12.60 10.61
CA SER A 197 -0.76 12.94 10.30
C SER A 197 -1.72 11.86 10.75
N GLU A 198 -1.40 10.59 10.47
CA GLU A 198 -2.23 9.44 10.81
C GLU A 198 -2.35 9.29 12.33
N LYS A 199 -1.22 9.28 13.04
CA LYS A 199 -1.18 9.12 14.50
C LYS A 199 -1.86 10.27 15.23
N VAL A 200 -1.59 11.51 14.83
CA VAL A 200 -2.21 12.68 15.46
C VAL A 200 -3.69 12.77 15.14
N PHE A 201 -4.11 12.37 13.93
CA PHE A 201 -5.52 12.32 13.55
C PHE A 201 -6.31 11.32 14.42
N ASP A 202 -5.76 10.14 14.66
CA ASP A 202 -6.39 9.13 15.52
C ASP A 202 -6.56 9.64 16.96
N LEU A 203 -5.52 10.26 17.52
CA LEU A 203 -5.58 10.86 18.87
C LEU A 203 -6.64 11.98 18.97
N LEU A 204 -6.70 12.86 17.97
CA LEU A 204 -7.73 13.91 17.93
C LEU A 204 -9.13 13.33 17.78
N LYS A 205 -9.30 12.27 16.98
CA LYS A 205 -10.59 11.59 16.78
C LYS A 205 -11.07 10.93 18.05
N GLU A 206 -10.18 10.27 18.80
CA GLU A 206 -10.52 9.69 20.10
C GLU A 206 -10.96 10.78 21.10
N ALA A 207 -10.17 11.86 21.22
CA ALA A 207 -10.49 12.98 22.10
C ALA A 207 -11.79 13.69 21.69
N TRP A 208 -12.08 13.79 20.39
CA TRP A 208 -13.34 14.32 19.86
C TRP A 208 -14.54 13.46 20.25
N ASN A 209 -14.40 12.15 20.21
CA ASN A 209 -15.48 11.25 20.63
C ASN A 209 -15.77 11.42 22.13
N LYS A 210 -14.73 11.48 22.98
CA LYS A 210 -14.89 11.76 24.42
C LYS A 210 -15.52 13.13 24.69
N PHE A 211 -15.02 14.18 24.04
CA PHE A 211 -15.57 15.53 24.14
C PHE A 211 -17.05 15.59 23.76
N ASN A 212 -17.46 14.92 22.67
CA ASN A 212 -18.86 14.87 22.29
C ASN A 212 -19.69 14.07 23.29
N SER A 213 -19.17 12.99 23.88
CA SER A 213 -19.88 12.24 24.91
C SER A 213 -20.07 13.05 26.20
N GLU A 214 -19.10 13.88 26.58
CA GLU A 214 -19.15 14.71 27.80
C GLU A 214 -20.01 15.97 27.64
N GLU A 215 -20.10 16.55 26.44
CA GLU A 215 -20.85 17.80 26.19
C GLU A 215 -22.25 17.58 25.59
N LEU A 216 -22.68 16.32 25.39
CA LEU A 216 -24.06 15.98 25.01
C LEU A 216 -24.96 15.63 26.21
N PHE A 217 -24.42 15.63 27.43
CA PHE A 217 -25.16 15.50 28.69
C PHE A 217 -25.11 16.82 29.46
#